data_AF-A0A8T4R0C2-F1
#
_entry.id   AF-A0A8T4R0C2-F1
#
_cell.length_a   1.000
_cell.length_b   1.000
_cell.length_c   1.000
_cell.angle_alpha   90.00
_cell.angle_beta   90.00
_cell.angle_gamma   90.00
#
_symmetry.space_group_name_H-M   'P 1'
#
loop_
_entity.id
_entity.type
_entity.pdbx_description
1 polymer ?
#
loop_
_entity_poly.entity_id
_entity_poly.type
_entity_poly.pdbx_seq_one_letter_code
_entity_poly.pdbx_strand_id
1 'polypeptide(L)'
;MIIIVIDANILFSALIKNSVNAKLIFEEEIILYTPEFIVDEFLKYQEMILKKTSRSKDEFIQIMHMLKDIITIIPKEEYSKFMEEAENLSPDEKDVLYFALALKLKCGIWSNDKKLKTQDKVKIYSTEEIKNLLN
;
A
#
# COMPACT_ATOMS: atom_id res chain seq x y z
N MET A 1 -1.55 14.30 11.12
CA MET A 1 -1.68 13.70 9.78
C MET A 1 -0.46 12.82 9.50
N ILE A 2 -0.70 11.55 9.25
CA ILE A 2 0.27 10.50 8.94
C ILE A 2 0.30 10.34 7.42
N ILE A 3 1.43 10.64 6.80
CA ILE A 3 1.64 10.36 5.37
C ILE A 3 2.34 9.02 5.27
N ILE A 4 1.83 8.12 4.42
CA ILE A 4 2.40 6.78 4.33
C ILE A 4 2.20 6.14 2.95
N VAL A 5 3.19 5.36 2.53
CA VAL A 5 3.07 4.49 1.36
C VAL A 5 2.42 3.17 1.77
N ILE A 6 1.35 2.77 1.09
CA ILE A 6 0.61 1.53 1.40
C ILE A 6 1.00 0.39 0.44
N ASP A 7 1.36 -0.75 1.03
CA ASP A 7 1.65 -2.01 0.34
C ASP A 7 0.37 -2.66 -0.22
N ALA A 8 0.45 -3.25 -1.41
CA ALA A 8 -0.59 -4.06 -2.03
C ALA A 8 -1.20 -5.09 -1.10
N ASN A 9 -0.41 -5.80 -0.29
CA ASN A 9 -0.90 -6.82 0.62
C ASN A 9 -1.87 -6.25 1.66
N ILE A 10 -1.61 -5.03 2.13
CA ILE A 10 -2.51 -4.33 3.06
C ILE A 10 -3.82 -3.99 2.35
N LEU A 11 -3.74 -3.47 1.12
CA LEU A 11 -4.91 -3.14 0.32
C LEU A 11 -5.74 -4.39 -0.03
N PHE A 12 -5.10 -5.47 -0.50
CA PHE A 12 -5.76 -6.74 -0.78
C PHE A 12 -6.43 -7.32 0.45
N SER A 13 -5.77 -7.26 1.61
CA SER A 13 -6.35 -7.69 2.89
C SER A 13 -7.61 -6.88 3.23
N ALA A 14 -7.56 -5.55 3.04
CA ALA A 14 -8.70 -4.66 3.25
C ALA A 14 -9.86 -4.97 2.30
N LEU A 15 -9.57 -5.34 1.05
CA LEU A 15 -10.61 -5.78 0.11
C LEU A 15 -11.21 -7.12 0.52
N ILE A 16 -10.39 -8.12 0.88
CA ILE A 16 -10.87 -9.49 1.06
C ILE A 16 -11.70 -9.65 2.34
N LYS A 17 -11.35 -8.94 3.41
CA LYS A 17 -12.06 -9.04 4.69
C LYS A 17 -12.37 -7.66 5.24
N ASN A 18 -13.55 -7.52 5.84
CA ASN A 18 -13.83 -6.40 6.73
C ASN A 18 -12.89 -6.50 7.94
N SER A 19 -11.76 -5.83 7.85
CA SER A 19 -10.59 -6.00 8.70
C SER A 19 -10.17 -4.68 9.33
N VAL A 20 -9.27 -4.73 10.30
CA VAL A 20 -8.66 -3.53 10.88
C VAL A 20 -8.05 -2.65 9.78
N ASN A 21 -7.40 -3.26 8.77
CA ASN A 21 -6.87 -2.54 7.60
C ASN A 21 -7.95 -1.76 6.85
N ALA A 22 -9.12 -2.38 6.63
CA ALA A 22 -10.22 -1.73 5.93
C ALA A 22 -10.71 -0.48 6.65
N LYS A 23 -10.78 -0.50 7.99
CA LYS A 23 -11.16 0.68 8.78
C LYS A 23 -10.09 1.77 8.73
N LEU A 24 -8.83 1.39 8.98
CA LEU A 24 -7.70 2.32 9.04
C LEU A 24 -7.47 3.07 7.72
N ILE A 25 -7.76 2.45 6.58
CA ILE A 25 -7.60 3.08 5.26
C ILE A 25 -8.52 4.31 5.07
N PHE A 26 -9.63 4.40 5.81
CA PHE A 26 -10.57 5.53 5.76
C PHE A 26 -10.36 6.56 6.87
N GLU A 27 -9.32 6.42 7.69
CA GLU A 27 -9.06 7.37 8.79
C GLU A 27 -8.57 8.71 8.22
N GLU A 28 -9.25 9.80 8.57
CA GLU A 28 -8.97 11.15 8.05
C GLU A 28 -7.56 11.65 8.42
N GLU A 29 -6.99 11.11 9.49
CA GLU A 29 -5.63 11.45 9.92
C GLU A 29 -4.56 10.78 9.05
N ILE A 30 -4.91 9.85 8.16
CA ILE A 30 -3.97 9.13 7.29
C ILE A 30 -4.11 9.57 5.84
N ILE A 31 -3.00 9.98 5.22
CA ILE A 31 -2.90 10.19 3.78
C ILE A 31 -2.13 9.02 3.16
N LEU A 32 -2.80 8.30 2.27
CA LEU A 32 -2.27 7.11 1.61
C LEU A 32 -1.72 7.42 0.23
N TYR A 33 -0.51 6.93 -0.02
CA TYR A 33 0.12 6.94 -1.34
C TYR A 33 0.46 5.52 -1.76
N THR A 34 0.43 5.23 -3.05
CA THR A 34 0.93 3.96 -3.56
C THR A 34 1.48 4.13 -4.98
N PRO A 35 2.48 3.34 -5.39
CA PRO A 35 2.95 3.30 -6.77
C PRO A 35 1.86 2.88 -7.78
N GLU A 36 1.94 3.37 -9.02
CA GLU A 36 0.97 3.04 -10.08
C GLU A 36 0.84 1.56 -10.44
N PHE A 37 1.90 0.78 -10.26
CA PHE A 37 1.91 -0.65 -10.59
C PHE A 37 0.85 -1.44 -9.79
N ILE A 38 0.33 -0.87 -8.70
CA ILE A 38 -0.75 -1.45 -7.92
C ILE A 38 -1.97 -1.80 -8.79
N VAL A 39 -2.22 -1.01 -9.85
CA VAL A 39 -3.35 -1.22 -10.76
C VAL A 39 -3.20 -2.56 -11.48
N ASP A 40 -1.99 -2.88 -11.94
CA ASP A 40 -1.68 -4.14 -12.60
C ASP A 40 -1.80 -5.32 -11.64
N GLU A 41 -1.36 -5.16 -10.39
CA GLU A 41 -1.56 -6.17 -9.36
C GLU A 41 -3.04 -6.44 -9.10
N PHE A 42 -3.86 -5.38 -8.96
CA PHE A 42 -5.30 -5.56 -8.75
C PHE A 42 -5.97 -6.31 -9.90
N LEU A 43 -5.63 -6.01 -11.14
CA LEU A 43 -6.15 -6.71 -12.30
C LEU A 43 -5.73 -8.18 -12.31
N LYS A 44 -4.46 -8.48 -11.98
CA LYS A 44 -3.94 -9.84 -11.87
C LYS A 44 -4.66 -10.68 -10.80
N TYR A 45 -5.01 -10.05 -9.68
CA TYR A 45 -5.64 -10.74 -8.54
C TYR A 45 -7.17 -10.63 -8.52
N GLN A 46 -7.79 -9.92 -9.48
CA GLN A 46 -9.24 -9.69 -9.52
C GLN A 46 -10.06 -10.98 -9.37
N GLU A 47 -9.77 -12.01 -10.18
CA GLU A 47 -10.53 -13.27 -10.11
C GLU A 47 -10.40 -13.96 -8.75
N MET A 48 -9.22 -13.92 -8.14
CA MET A 48 -8.99 -14.48 -6.81
C MET A 48 -9.81 -13.72 -5.76
N ILE A 49 -9.86 -12.39 -5.84
CA ILE A 49 -10.60 -11.55 -4.89
C ILE A 49 -12.09 -11.82 -5.01
N LEU A 50 -12.64 -11.85 -6.24
CA LEU A 50 -14.05 -12.18 -6.48
C LEU A 50 -14.42 -13.53 -5.89
N LYS A 51 -13.61 -14.57 -6.15
CA LYS A 51 -13.82 -15.92 -5.59
C LYS A 51 -13.77 -15.95 -4.07
N LYS A 52 -12.81 -15.26 -3.44
CA LYS A 52 -12.64 -15.26 -1.98
C LYS A 52 -13.71 -14.46 -1.24
N THR A 53 -14.32 -13.49 -1.90
CA THR A 53 -15.22 -12.52 -1.26
C THR A 53 -16.68 -12.73 -1.62
N SER A 54 -16.97 -13.65 -2.55
CA SER A 54 -18.30 -13.86 -3.12
C SER A 54 -18.93 -12.59 -3.70
N ARG A 55 -18.08 -11.61 -4.07
CA ARG A 55 -18.52 -10.36 -4.69
C ARG A 55 -18.69 -10.52 -6.20
N SER A 56 -19.60 -9.74 -6.73
CA SER A 56 -19.76 -9.51 -8.17
C SER A 56 -18.63 -8.64 -8.72
N LYS A 57 -18.47 -8.66 -10.05
CA LYS A 57 -17.53 -7.76 -10.75
C LYS A 57 -17.88 -6.28 -10.50
N ASP A 58 -19.16 -5.95 -10.45
CA ASP A 58 -19.61 -4.57 -10.25
C ASP A 58 -19.28 -4.06 -8.84
N GLU A 59 -19.48 -4.88 -7.80
CA GLU A 59 -19.07 -4.55 -6.44
C GLU A 59 -17.55 -4.37 -6.33
N PHE A 60 -16.77 -5.21 -7.01
CA PHE A 60 -15.31 -5.05 -7.05
C PHE A 60 -14.91 -3.73 -7.71
N ILE A 61 -15.53 -3.37 -8.84
CA ILE A 61 -15.28 -2.10 -9.54
C ILE A 61 -15.63 -0.91 -8.64
N GLN A 62 -16.77 -0.95 -7.94
CA GLN A 62 -17.16 0.10 -6.99
C GLN A 62 -16.13 0.29 -5.88
N ILE A 63 -15.61 -0.80 -5.30
CA ILE A 63 -14.57 -0.69 -4.27
C ILE A 63 -13.27 -0.12 -4.85
N MET A 64 -12.89 -0.54 -6.07
CA MET A 64 -11.73 0.02 -6.75
C MET A 64 -11.86 1.53 -7.01
N HIS A 65 -13.07 2.02 -7.31
CA HIS A 65 -13.32 3.45 -7.40
C HIS A 65 -13.15 4.15 -6.05
N MET A 66 -13.75 3.62 -4.98
CA MET A 66 -13.57 4.18 -3.62
C MET A 66 -12.10 4.21 -3.19
N LEU A 67 -11.32 3.16 -3.50
CA LEU A 67 -9.89 3.14 -3.19
C LEU A 67 -9.12 4.23 -3.94
N LYS A 68 -9.50 4.56 -5.18
CA LYS A 68 -8.87 5.64 -5.95
C LYS A 68 -9.20 7.03 -5.39
N ASP A 69 -10.33 7.18 -4.71
CA ASP A 69 -10.71 8.46 -4.09
C ASP A 69 -9.94 8.73 -2.79
N ILE A 70 -9.45 7.68 -2.13
CA ILE A 70 -8.75 7.78 -0.82
C ILE A 70 -7.24 7.54 -0.90
N ILE A 71 -6.75 6.83 -1.92
CA ILE A 71 -5.33 6.56 -2.13
C ILE A 71 -4.83 7.33 -3.34
N THR A 72 -3.79 8.14 -3.13
CA THR A 72 -3.11 8.83 -4.23
C THR A 72 -2.15 7.87 -4.92
N ILE A 73 -2.46 7.53 -6.17
CA ILE A 73 -1.62 6.67 -7.01
C ILE A 73 -0.58 7.54 -7.71
N ILE A 74 0.71 7.23 -7.53
CA ILE A 74 1.82 8.01 -8.08
C ILE A 74 2.49 7.25 -9.23
N PRO A 75 2.65 7.86 -10.42
CA PRO A 75 3.37 7.27 -11.56
C PRO A 75 4.83 6.99 -11.27
N LYS A 76 5.45 6.03 -11.95
CA LYS A 76 6.86 5.67 -11.71
C LYS A 76 7.82 6.81 -12.03
N GLU A 77 7.54 7.58 -13.07
CA GLU A 77 8.39 8.69 -13.55
C GLU A 77 8.64 9.70 -12.43
N GLU A 78 7.62 9.89 -11.59
CA GLU A 78 7.56 10.84 -10.50
C GLU A 78 8.50 10.50 -9.34
N TYR A 79 8.88 9.22 -9.14
CA TYR A 79 9.86 8.78 -8.13
C TYR A 79 11.05 8.02 -8.70
N SER A 80 11.18 7.96 -10.03
CA SER A 80 12.24 7.26 -10.76
C SER A 80 13.67 7.58 -10.28
N LYS A 81 13.92 8.82 -9.82
CA LYS A 81 15.22 9.27 -9.29
C LYS A 81 15.67 8.54 -8.02
N PHE A 82 14.76 7.89 -7.31
CA PHE A 82 15.03 7.16 -6.07
C PHE A 82 15.15 5.65 -6.29
N MET A 83 15.03 5.17 -7.53
CA MET A 83 15.03 3.74 -7.84
C MET A 83 16.34 3.05 -7.47
N GLU A 84 17.48 3.61 -7.87
CA GLU A 84 18.80 3.04 -7.58
C GLU A 84 19.04 2.93 -6.06
N GLU A 85 18.63 3.96 -5.31
CA GLU A 85 18.72 3.92 -3.85
C GLU A 85 17.79 2.87 -3.25
N ALA A 86 16.56 2.78 -3.75
CA ALA A 86 15.58 1.80 -3.31
C ALA A 86 15.98 0.35 -3.62
N GLU A 87 16.65 0.10 -4.75
CA GLU A 87 17.19 -1.23 -5.11
C GLU A 87 18.26 -1.69 -4.13
N ASN A 88 19.10 -0.78 -3.65
CA ASN A 88 20.12 -1.08 -2.65
C ASN A 88 19.54 -1.21 -1.23
N LEU A 89 18.43 -0.53 -0.96
CA LEU A 89 17.81 -0.48 0.37
C LEU A 89 16.80 -1.60 0.60
N SER A 90 15.99 -1.92 -0.40
CA SER A 90 14.87 -2.86 -0.26
C SER A 90 15.40 -4.28 -0.05
N PRO A 91 14.98 -4.98 1.03
CA PRO A 91 15.35 -6.37 1.22
C PRO A 91 14.56 -7.32 0.30
N ASP A 92 13.59 -6.82 -0.47
CA ASP A 92 12.84 -7.56 -1.47
C ASP A 92 12.76 -6.79 -2.79
N GLU A 93 13.12 -7.45 -3.89
CA GLU A 93 13.09 -6.87 -5.24
C GLU A 93 11.67 -6.44 -5.66
N LYS A 94 10.64 -7.10 -5.12
CA LYS A 94 9.23 -6.77 -5.44
C LYS A 94 8.77 -5.48 -4.76
N ASP A 95 9.41 -5.08 -3.67
CA ASP A 95 9.00 -3.95 -2.85
C ASP A 95 9.77 -2.67 -3.16
N VAL A 96 10.76 -2.73 -4.06
CA VAL A 96 11.60 -1.59 -4.48
C VAL A 96 10.76 -0.36 -4.85
N LEU A 97 9.64 -0.55 -5.54
CA LEU A 97 8.78 0.57 -5.95
C LEU A 97 8.14 1.29 -4.73
N TYR A 98 7.80 0.56 -3.67
CA TYR A 98 7.30 1.17 -2.43
C TYR A 98 8.41 1.95 -1.72
N PHE A 99 9.63 1.42 -1.68
CA PHE A 99 10.79 2.11 -1.11
C PHE A 99 11.13 3.38 -1.89
N ALA A 100 11.18 3.34 -3.21
CA ALA A 100 11.47 4.51 -4.03
C ALA A 100 10.44 5.63 -3.81
N LEU A 101 9.15 5.27 -3.73
CA LEU A 101 8.10 6.23 -3.42
C LEU A 101 8.21 6.78 -1.99
N ALA A 102 8.48 5.93 -1.00
CA ALA A 102 8.65 6.34 0.39
C ALA A 102 9.85 7.28 0.57
N LEU A 103 10.95 7.04 -0.15
CA LEU A 103 12.12 7.92 -0.19
C LEU A 103 11.78 9.28 -0.80
N LYS A 104 11.06 9.31 -1.93
CA LYS A 104 10.56 10.55 -2.53
C LYS A 104 9.74 11.37 -1.55
N LEU A 105 8.76 10.72 -0.91
CA LEU A 105 7.78 11.37 -0.03
C LEU A 105 8.33 11.61 1.38
N LYS A 106 9.51 11.07 1.70
CA LYS A 106 10.14 11.09 3.03
C LYS A 106 9.21 10.58 4.12
N CYS A 107 8.52 9.49 3.84
CA CYS A 107 7.55 8.88 4.75
C CYS A 107 7.82 7.40 4.96
N GLY A 108 7.00 6.74 5.78
CA GLY A 108 7.10 5.31 6.02
C GLY A 108 6.37 4.48 4.97
N ILE A 109 6.49 3.16 5.12
CA ILE A 109 5.68 2.17 4.39
C ILE A 109 4.79 1.44 5.40
N TRP A 110 3.51 1.29 5.09
CA TRP A 110 2.59 0.43 5.81
C TRP A 110 2.63 -0.96 5.18
N SER A 111 3.27 -1.90 5.88
CA SER A 111 3.31 -3.32 5.50
C SER A 111 3.41 -4.20 6.75
N ASN A 112 2.81 -5.39 6.67
CA ASN A 112 2.94 -6.42 7.69
C ASN A 112 4.07 -7.42 7.38
N ASP A 113 4.79 -7.24 6.26
CA ASP A 113 5.96 -8.05 5.97
C ASP A 113 7.14 -7.63 6.87
N LYS A 114 7.53 -8.55 7.76
CA LYS A 114 8.63 -8.34 8.70
C LYS A 114 9.99 -8.25 8.01
N LYS A 115 10.13 -8.82 6.80
CA LYS A 115 11.36 -8.74 6.01
C LYS A 115 11.71 -7.29 5.71
N LEU A 116 10.72 -6.43 5.44
CA LEU A 116 10.97 -5.02 5.11
C LEU A 116 11.59 -4.21 6.26
N LYS A 117 11.46 -4.70 7.51
CA LYS A 117 12.07 -4.09 8.69
C LYS A 117 13.57 -4.36 8.85
N THR A 118 14.19 -5.15 7.97
CA THR A 118 15.63 -5.46 8.09
C THR A 118 16.55 -4.36 7.57
N GLN A 119 15.99 -3.37 6.85
CA GLN A 119 16.71 -2.14 6.48
C GLN A 119 16.45 -1.03 7.50
N ASP A 120 17.28 0.02 7.48
CA ASP A 120 17.37 1.03 8.54
C ASP A 120 16.98 2.46 8.12
N LYS A 121 16.63 2.69 6.86
CA LYS A 121 16.42 4.04 6.30
C LYS A 121 14.95 4.44 6.19
N VAL A 122 14.08 3.53 5.78
CA VAL A 122 12.64 3.78 5.63
C VAL A 122 11.89 3.10 6.76
N LYS A 123 11.07 3.86 7.49
CA LYS A 123 10.32 3.28 8.61
C LYS A 123 9.19 2.40 8.09
N ILE A 124 9.14 1.14 8.53
CA ILE A 124 8.05 0.22 8.20
C ILE A 124 7.11 0.12 9.39
N TYR A 125 5.83 0.35 9.12
CA TYR A 125 4.75 0.26 10.09
C TYR A 125 3.87 -0.95 9.78
N SER A 126 3.70 -1.81 10.76
CA SER A 126 2.63 -2.81 10.77
C SER A 126 1.27 -2.16 11.02
N THR A 127 0.19 -2.86 10.72
CA THR A 127 -1.18 -2.42 11.02
C THR A 127 -1.35 -2.03 12.49
N GLU A 128 -0.75 -2.78 13.42
CA GLU A 128 -0.85 -2.48 14.85
C GLU A 128 -0.09 -1.19 15.22
N GLU A 129 1.07 -0.96 14.62
CA GLU A 129 1.81 0.29 14.81
C GLU A 129 1.05 1.48 14.23
N ILE A 130 0.41 1.35 13.06
CA ILE A 130 -0.46 2.40 12.50
C ILE A 130 -1.60 2.74 13.44
N LYS A 131 -2.30 1.71 13.94
CA LYS A 131 -3.39 1.89 14.90
C LYS A 131 -2.92 2.63 16.16
N ASN A 132 -1.73 2.32 16.67
CA ASN A 132 -1.17 2.96 17.86
C ASN A 132 -0.75 4.42 17.62
N LEU A 133 -0.55 4.86 16.38
CA LEU A 133 -0.27 6.27 16.06
C LEU A 133 -1.51 7.16 16.09
N LEU A 134 -2.71 6.55 16.03
CA LEU A 134 -4.00 7.25 16.02
C LEU A 134 -4.67 7.30 17.40
N ASN A 135 -4.05 6.68 18.42
CA ASN A 135 -4.56 6.62 19.79
C ASN A 135 -3.87 7.64 20.70
#